data_AF-A0A8K0MN71-F1
#
_entry.id   AF-A0A8K0MN71-F1
#
_cell.length_a   1.000
_cell.length_b   1.000
_cell.length_c   1.000
_cell.angle_alpha   90.00
_cell.angle_beta   90.00
_cell.angle_gamma   90.00
#
_symmetry.space_group_name_H-M   'P 1'
#
loop_
_entity.id
_entity.type
_entity.pdbx_description
1 polymer ?
#
loop_
_entity_poly.entity_id
_entity_poly.type
_entity_poly.pdbx_seq_one_letter_code
_entity_poly.pdbx_strand_id
1 'polypeptide(L)'
;MLQYLEKNFSLRHTKQNGEWANDAITQLAKRAVELEEQVNEGAINTEGAHDILTQALGIDKQRGRVRGKQSYVTPSVYFNTLVNMRKSIVVNEELERMREKQESMEQALANLTSQMMEI
;
A
#
# COMPACT_ATOMS: atom_id res chain seq x y z
N MET A 1 -13.04 0.07 -12.52
CA MET A 1 -12.27 0.49 -11.32
C MET A 1 -12.87 -0.06 -10.03
N LEU A 2 -14.16 0.15 -9.73
CA LEU A 2 -14.82 -0.40 -8.54
C LEU A 2 -14.77 -1.95 -8.45
N GLN A 3 -15.10 -2.65 -9.54
CA GLN A 3 -14.97 -4.11 -9.63
C GLN A 3 -13.57 -4.64 -9.30
N TYR A 4 -12.51 -3.86 -9.58
CA TYR A 4 -11.14 -4.29 -9.37
C TYR A 4 -10.76 -4.25 -7.88
N LEU A 5 -11.34 -3.31 -7.14
CA LEU A 5 -11.10 -3.13 -5.71
C LEU A 5 -11.84 -4.16 -4.86
N GLU A 6 -13.11 -4.43 -5.19
CA GLU A 6 -13.91 -5.47 -4.55
C GLU A 6 -13.27 -6.85 -4.73
N LYS A 7 -12.82 -7.14 -5.96
CA LYS A 7 -12.14 -8.40 -6.28
C LYS A 7 -10.84 -8.57 -5.47
N ASN A 8 -10.05 -7.50 -5.31
CA ASN A 8 -8.80 -7.52 -4.55
C ASN A 8 -8.98 -7.59 -3.03
N PHE A 9 -10.05 -7.03 -2.48
CA PHE A 9 -10.36 -7.15 -1.05
C PHE A 9 -10.80 -8.58 -0.71
N SER A 10 -11.70 -9.13 -1.53
CA SER A 10 -12.17 -10.51 -1.41
C SER A 10 -11.02 -11.52 -1.50
N LEU A 11 -10.11 -11.35 -2.47
CA LEU A 11 -8.94 -12.22 -2.67
C LEU A 11 -7.98 -12.31 -1.46
N ARG A 12 -7.92 -11.28 -0.60
CA ARG A 12 -6.97 -11.24 0.54
C ARG A 12 -7.52 -11.87 1.81
N HIS A 13 -8.84 -11.98 1.92
CA HIS A 13 -9.52 -12.39 3.14
C HIS A 13 -10.40 -13.63 2.96
N THR A 14 -10.50 -14.15 1.74
CA THR A 14 -11.16 -15.41 1.44
C THR A 14 -10.15 -16.51 1.12
N LYS A 15 -10.49 -17.75 1.46
CA LYS A 15 -9.79 -18.95 1.01
C LYS A 15 -9.98 -19.11 -0.50
N GLN A 16 -9.21 -20.00 -1.12
CA GLN A 16 -9.34 -20.28 -2.57
C GLN A 16 -10.76 -20.69 -2.99
N ASN A 17 -11.59 -21.14 -2.04
CA ASN A 17 -12.98 -21.56 -2.24
C ASN A 17 -13.99 -20.40 -2.17
N GLY A 18 -13.55 -19.16 -1.91
CA GLY A 18 -14.42 -17.99 -1.77
C GLY A 18 -15.02 -17.78 -0.37
N GLU A 19 -14.81 -18.71 0.56
CA GLU A 19 -15.21 -18.56 1.97
C GLU A 19 -14.24 -17.67 2.73
N TRP A 20 -14.74 -16.88 3.68
CA TRP A 20 -13.90 -16.07 4.57
C TRP A 20 -12.93 -16.95 5.37
N ALA A 21 -11.70 -16.48 5.54
CA ALA A 21 -10.65 -17.25 6.20
C ALA A 21 -10.92 -17.52 7.69
N ASN A 22 -11.72 -16.67 8.35
CA ASN A 22 -11.97 -16.68 9.78
C ASN A 22 -13.48 -16.61 10.05
N ASP A 23 -13.98 -17.47 10.93
CA ASP A 23 -15.40 -17.54 11.29
C ASP A 23 -15.92 -16.24 11.93
N ALA A 24 -15.08 -15.52 12.68
CA ALA A 24 -15.44 -14.20 13.21
C ALA A 24 -15.71 -13.17 12.09
N ILE A 25 -14.97 -13.27 10.97
CA ILE A 25 -15.18 -12.40 9.80
C ILE A 25 -16.47 -12.80 9.08
N THR A 26 -16.75 -14.11 9.00
CA THR A 26 -18.02 -14.62 8.44
C THR A 26 -19.23 -14.10 9.20
N GLN A 27 -19.21 -14.18 10.54
CA GLN A 27 -20.30 -13.69 11.39
C GLN A 27 -20.48 -12.19 11.27
N LEU A 28 -19.38 -11.44 11.21
CA LEU A 28 -19.40 -9.99 11.00
C LEU A 28 -20.00 -9.62 9.62
N ALA A 29 -19.61 -10.36 8.57
CA ALA A 29 -20.13 -10.13 7.23
C ALA A 29 -21.64 -10.39 7.15
N LYS A 30 -22.13 -11.49 7.77
CA LYS A 30 -23.56 -11.78 7.88
C LYS A 30 -24.33 -10.65 8.57
N ARG A 31 -23.82 -10.19 9.72
CA ARG A 31 -24.40 -9.07 10.46
C ARG A 31 -24.44 -7.77 9.64
N ALA A 32 -23.40 -7.50 8.84
CA ALA A 32 -23.38 -6.32 7.98
C ALA A 32 -24.45 -6.38 6.88
N VAL A 33 -24.68 -7.57 6.29
CA VAL A 33 -25.75 -7.78 5.30
C VAL A 33 -27.13 -7.60 5.93
N GLU A 34 -27.37 -8.19 7.09
CA GLU A 34 -28.63 -8.02 7.84
C GLU A 34 -28.92 -6.53 8.14
N LEU A 35 -27.88 -5.76 8.49
CA LEU A 35 -28.01 -4.32 8.72
C LEU A 35 -28.24 -3.54 7.42
N GLU A 36 -27.63 -3.92 6.29
CA GLU A 36 -27.93 -3.32 4.98
C GLU A 36 -29.39 -3.54 4.58
N GLU A 37 -29.93 -4.73 4.82
CA GLU A 37 -31.34 -5.04 4.58
C GLU A 37 -32.25 -4.13 5.43
N GLN A 38 -31.97 -3.99 6.73
CA GLN A 38 -32.73 -3.11 7.63
C GLN A 38 -32.65 -1.62 7.24
N VAL A 39 -31.54 -1.19 6.65
CA VAL A 39 -31.40 0.17 6.11
C VAL A 39 -32.22 0.35 4.84
N ASN A 40 -32.21 -0.63 3.94
CA ASN A 40 -33.01 -0.61 2.72
C ASN A 40 -34.52 -0.62 3.01
N GLU A 41 -34.93 -1.31 4.07
CA GLU A 41 -36.29 -1.31 4.61
C GLU A 41 -36.65 0.01 5.32
N GLY A 42 -35.68 0.89 5.55
CA GLY A 42 -35.87 2.17 6.25
C GLY A 42 -36.06 2.02 7.76
N ALA A 43 -35.79 0.84 8.33
CA ALA A 43 -35.91 0.59 9.76
C ALA A 43 -34.77 1.26 10.57
N ILE A 44 -33.61 1.47 9.94
CA ILE A 44 -32.40 2.02 10.57
C ILE A 44 -31.79 3.11 9.70
N ASN A 45 -31.53 4.29 10.30
CA ASN A 45 -30.74 5.34 9.68
C ASN A 45 -29.25 5.18 10.00
N THR A 46 -28.41 5.15 8.96
CA THR A 46 -26.97 4.88 9.08
C THR A 46 -26.11 6.11 8.79
N GLU A 47 -26.46 7.22 9.45
CA GLU A 47 -25.76 8.49 9.28
C GLU A 47 -24.62 8.66 10.30
N GLY A 48 -23.53 9.28 9.83
CA GLY A 48 -22.45 9.79 10.67
C GLY A 48 -21.68 8.71 11.46
N ALA A 49 -21.99 8.57 12.75
CA ALA A 49 -21.29 7.69 13.67
C ALA A 49 -21.94 6.31 13.82
N HIS A 50 -23.19 6.16 13.39
CA HIS A 50 -23.95 4.91 13.46
C HIS A 50 -24.02 4.23 12.10
N ASP A 51 -22.91 4.23 11.36
CA ASP A 51 -22.83 3.54 10.07
C ASP A 51 -22.87 2.00 10.26
N ILE A 52 -23.18 1.28 9.19
CA ILE A 52 -23.37 -0.18 9.16
C ILE A 52 -22.15 -0.91 9.73
N LEU A 53 -20.95 -0.44 9.36
CA LEU A 53 -19.69 -1.01 9.83
C LEU A 53 -19.50 -0.85 11.33
N THR A 54 -19.84 0.32 11.89
CA THR A 54 -19.75 0.57 13.33
C THR A 54 -20.71 -0.32 14.11
N GLN A 55 -21.95 -0.47 13.60
CA GLN A 55 -22.96 -1.33 14.21
C GLN A 55 -22.61 -2.82 14.11
N ALA A 56 -22.08 -3.27 12.97
CA ALA A 56 -21.67 -4.66 12.77
C ALA A 56 -20.49 -5.04 13.70
N LEU A 57 -19.52 -4.13 13.86
CA LEU A 57 -18.36 -4.34 14.72
C LEU A 57 -18.68 -4.19 16.21
N GLY A 58 -19.77 -3.49 16.57
CA GLY A 58 -20.13 -3.21 17.97
C GLY A 58 -19.12 -2.31 18.70
N ILE A 59 -18.40 -1.47 17.96
CA ILE A 59 -17.35 -0.59 18.51
C ILE A 59 -17.88 0.83 18.56
N ASP A 60 -17.74 1.51 19.70
CA ASP A 60 -18.01 2.95 19.75
C ASP A 60 -16.98 3.71 18.90
N LYS A 61 -17.47 4.48 17.94
CA LYS A 61 -16.63 5.25 17.02
C LYS A 61 -15.80 6.26 17.81
N GLN A 62 -14.48 6.09 17.79
CA GLN A 62 -13.54 7.05 18.36
C GLN A 62 -13.71 8.42 17.67
N ARG A 63 -14.23 9.41 18.41
CA ARG A 63 -14.40 10.78 17.90
C ARG A 63 -13.05 11.31 17.41
N GLY A 64 -13.02 11.84 16.19
CA GLY A 64 -11.82 12.43 15.57
C GLY A 64 -11.06 11.52 14.61
N ARG A 65 -11.37 10.22 14.53
CA ARG A 65 -10.73 9.33 13.54
C ARG A 65 -11.59 9.20 12.27
N VAL A 66 -11.10 9.77 11.17
CA VAL A 66 -11.69 9.59 9.83
C VAL A 66 -11.42 8.15 9.39
N ARG A 67 -12.49 7.36 9.19
CA ARG A 67 -12.38 6.06 8.49
C ARG A 67 -12.49 6.34 7.00
N GLY A 68 -11.42 6.09 6.26
CA GLY A 68 -11.46 6.17 4.80
C GLY A 68 -12.38 5.09 4.24
N LYS A 69 -13.19 5.43 3.22
CA LYS A 69 -13.99 4.47 2.44
C LYS A 69 -13.11 3.44 1.70
N GLN A 70 -11.81 3.72 1.61
CA GLN A 70 -10.79 2.89 1.00
C GLN A 70 -9.80 2.43 2.08
N SER A 71 -9.52 1.13 2.15
CA SER A 71 -8.44 0.63 2.99
C SER A 71 -7.08 1.12 2.45
N TYR A 72 -6.25 1.70 3.33
CA TYR A 72 -4.83 2.01 3.11
C TYR A 72 -4.46 3.10 2.10
N VAL A 73 -5.21 4.22 2.04
CA VAL A 73 -4.58 5.46 1.53
C VAL A 73 -3.70 6.00 2.65
N THR A 74 -2.39 5.75 2.57
CA THR A 74 -1.45 6.42 3.48
C THR A 74 -1.56 7.92 3.28
N PRO A 75 -1.32 8.75 4.31
CA PRO A 75 -1.30 10.20 4.15
C PRO A 75 -0.43 10.63 2.96
N SER A 76 0.63 9.89 2.65
CA SER A 76 1.48 10.15 1.50
C SER A 76 0.76 10.05 0.15
N VAL A 77 -0.10 9.05 -0.03
CA VAL A 77 -0.91 8.87 -1.24
C VAL A 77 -2.02 9.91 -1.30
N TYR A 78 -2.62 10.26 -0.16
CA TYR A 78 -3.69 11.26 -0.09
C TYR A 78 -3.19 12.67 -0.40
N PHE A 79 -2.07 13.07 0.21
CA PHE A 79 -1.45 14.38 0.03
C PHE A 79 -0.47 14.42 -1.16
N ASN A 80 -0.39 13.35 -1.95
CA ASN A 80 0.56 13.17 -3.05
C ASN A 80 2.00 13.57 -2.66
N THR A 81 2.41 13.25 -1.44
CA THR A 81 3.74 13.60 -0.94
C THR A 81 4.74 12.54 -1.38
N LEU A 82 5.82 12.99 -2.01
CA LEU A 82 6.89 12.13 -2.48
C LEU A 82 7.51 11.40 -1.28
N VAL A 83 7.46 10.07 -1.31
CA VAL A 83 8.02 9.22 -0.25
C VAL A 83 9.54 9.39 -0.22
N ASN A 84 10.05 10.06 0.81
CA ASN A 84 11.45 10.13 1.27
C ASN A 84 12.54 9.97 0.18
N MET A 85 12.96 11.09 -0.41
CA MET A 85 14.07 11.20 -1.38
C MET A 85 15.45 10.77 -0.89
N ARG A 86 15.61 10.36 0.38
CA ARG A 86 16.92 9.99 0.95
C ARG A 86 17.58 8.78 0.25
N LYS A 87 16.79 7.86 -0.32
CA LYS A 87 17.34 6.71 -1.06
C LYS A 87 17.97 7.12 -2.41
N SER A 88 17.52 8.22 -3.00
CA SER A 88 18.01 8.68 -4.31
C SER A 88 19.41 9.29 -4.21
N ILE A 89 19.75 9.91 -3.08
CA ILE A 89 21.04 10.59 -2.88
C ILE A 89 22.17 9.55 -2.76
N VAL A 90 21.94 8.51 -1.96
CA VAL A 90 22.93 7.44 -1.71
C VAL A 90 23.30 6.70 -3.00
N VAL A 91 22.31 6.40 -3.85
CA VAL A 91 22.54 5.70 -5.13
C VAL A 91 23.39 6.54 -6.09
N ASN A 92 23.24 7.87 -6.05
CA ASN A 92 23.98 8.77 -6.93
C ASN A 92 25.46 8.89 -6.52
N GLU A 93 25.74 8.95 -5.21
CA GLU A 93 27.11 8.97 -4.69
C GLU A 93 27.88 7.68 -5.01
N GLU A 94 27.22 6.53 -4.93
CA GLU A 94 27.83 5.23 -5.23
C GLU A 94 28.12 5.06 -6.73
N LEU A 95 27.26 5.63 -7.59
CA LEU A 95 27.45 5.66 -9.04
C LEU A 95 28.70 6.48 -9.43
N GLU A 96 28.91 7.64 -8.82
CA GLU A 96 30.08 8.48 -9.11
C GLU A 96 31.39 7.80 -8.66
N ARG A 97 31.40 7.14 -7.50
CA ARG A 97 32.57 6.33 -7.06
C ARG A 97 32.90 5.20 -8.03
N MET A 98 31.88 4.57 -8.62
CA MET A 98 32.07 3.52 -9.62
C MET A 98 32.68 4.08 -10.91
N ARG A 99 32.26 5.28 -11.34
CA ARG A 99 32.81 5.98 -12.52
C ARG A 99 34.26 6.38 -12.32
N GLU A 100 34.59 7.02 -11.20
CA GLU A 100 35.97 7.38 -10.86
C GLU A 100 36.90 6.16 -10.88
N LYS A 101 36.41 5.03 -10.35
CA LYS A 101 37.17 3.77 -10.36
C LYS A 101 37.37 3.25 -11.78
N GLN A 102 36.37 3.32 -12.66
CA GLN A 102 36.50 2.94 -14.07
C GLN A 102 37.54 3.80 -14.80
N GLU A 103 37.46 5.11 -14.65
CA GLU A 103 38.42 6.05 -15.26
C GLU A 103 39.86 5.78 -14.78
N SER A 104 40.04 5.49 -13.49
CA SER A 104 41.36 5.14 -12.96
C SER A 104 41.94 3.86 -13.55
N MET A 105 41.09 2.85 -13.82
CA MET A 105 41.51 1.59 -14.44
C MET A 105 41.86 1.80 -15.92
N GLU A 106 41.08 2.60 -16.64
CA GLU A 106 41.34 2.93 -18.05
C GLU A 106 42.67 3.68 -18.22
N GLN A 107 42.97 4.62 -17.32
CA GLN A 107 44.26 5.31 -17.30
C GLN A 107 45.42 4.35 -17.00
N ALA A 108 45.25 3.42 -16.07
CA ALA A 108 46.27 2.41 -15.77
C ALA A 108 46.55 1.49 -16.98
N LEU A 109 45.51 1.10 -17.71
CA LEU A 109 45.64 0.33 -18.95
C LEU A 109 46.34 1.14 -20.04
N ALA A 110 45.95 2.41 -20.24
CA ALA A 110 46.58 3.29 -21.20
C ALA A 110 48.10 3.45 -20.92
N ASN A 111 48.47 3.69 -19.67
CA ASN A 111 49.87 3.82 -19.28
C ASN A 111 50.68 2.54 -19.52
N LEU A 112 50.10 1.37 -19.23
CA LEU A 112 50.74 0.07 -19.50
C LEU A 112 50.94 -0.14 -21.02
N THR A 113 49.94 0.22 -21.83
CA THR A 113 50.05 0.12 -23.29
C THR A 113 51.10 1.06 -23.86
N SER A 114 51.24 2.28 -23.33
CA SER A 114 52.31 3.20 -23.71
C SER A 114 53.69 2.64 -23.34
N GLN A 115 53.84 2.06 -22.15
CA GLN A 115 55.10 1.40 -21.73
C GLN A 115 55.47 0.21 -22.63
N MET A 116 54.48 -0.54 -23.13
CA MET A 116 54.72 -1.67 -24.05
C MET A 116 55.09 -1.23 -25.48
N MET A 117 54.71 -0.02 -25.90
CA MET A 117 55.05 0.52 -27.23
C MET A 117 56.39 1.28 -27.25
N GLU A 118 57.00 1.53 -26.10
CA GLU A 118 58.30 2.20 -25.97
C GLU A 118 59.52 1.24 -25.93
N ILE A 119 59.30 -0.08 -26.06
CA ILE A 119 60.32 -1.14 -26.19
C ILE A 119 60.42 -1.58 -27.65
#